data_AF-A0A662U9X5-F1
#
_entry.id   AF-A0A662U9X5-F1
#
_cell.length_a   1.000
_cell.length_b   1.000
_cell.length_c   1.000
_cell.angle_alpha   90.00
_cell.angle_beta   90.00
_cell.angle_gamma   90.00
#
_symmetry.space_group_name_H-M   'P 1'
#
loop_
_entity.id
_entity.type
_entity.pdbx_description
1 polymer ?
#
loop_
_entity_poly.entity_id
_entity_poly.type
_entity_poly.pdbx_seq_one_letter_code
_entity_poly.pdbx_strand_id
1 'polypeptide(L)'
;MSARDSRKVLAELLWAEKYRPKSLSEIVNQEDIVKRLQQFVKEKNMPHLLFAGPPGTGKTTAAHCLAHDLYGEDYRMYLLELNASDERGIDVIRTKVKEFARSKLPANVPFKLVLLDEADNMTADAQQALRRLMEMYVDVTRFILIANYPSKIIEPIQSRCAVFRFTPLKKEDVITRLKYICGQEKVQYDEDALEIIFEISEGDMRKAINILQSSAALGKVTVANVYKVVGLAHPREVREVIKTALAGNFIKAR
;
A
#
# COMPACT_ATOMS: atom_id res chain seq x y z
N MET A 1 30.58 -15.95 14.68
CA MET A 1 30.04 -15.19 13.53
C MET A 1 29.70 -13.79 14.00
N SER A 2 30.40 -12.79 13.46
CA SER A 2 30.47 -11.43 13.99
C SER A 2 29.26 -10.58 13.61
N ALA A 3 28.85 -9.67 14.50
CA ALA A 3 27.82 -8.64 14.31
C ALA A 3 28.02 -7.73 13.07
N ARG A 4 29.11 -7.91 12.32
CA ARG A 4 29.35 -7.28 11.01
C ARG A 4 28.54 -7.91 9.87
N ASP A 5 28.16 -9.19 9.94
CA ASP A 5 27.36 -9.84 8.88
C ASP A 5 25.89 -9.39 8.89
N SER A 6 25.32 -9.16 10.06
CA SER A 6 23.94 -8.67 10.20
C SER A 6 23.74 -7.26 9.63
N ARG A 7 24.80 -6.44 9.57
CA ARG A 7 24.75 -5.09 8.95
C ARG A 7 24.79 -5.12 7.42
N LYS A 8 25.29 -6.20 6.81
CA LYS A 8 25.35 -6.35 5.34
C LYS A 8 24.03 -6.88 4.76
N VAL A 9 23.25 -7.62 5.54
CA VAL A 9 21.91 -8.09 5.14
C VAL A 9 20.87 -6.95 5.16
N LEU A 10 21.12 -5.90 5.94
CA LEU A 10 20.34 -4.65 5.93
C LEU A 10 20.58 -3.76 4.69
N ALA A 11 21.52 -4.14 3.80
CA ALA A 11 22.07 -3.26 2.77
C ALA A 11 21.26 -3.14 1.47
N GLU A 12 20.11 -3.80 1.30
CA GLU A 12 19.20 -3.53 0.17
C GLU A 12 17.74 -3.67 0.58
N LEU A 13 17.32 -2.99 1.66
CA LEU A 13 15.89 -2.82 1.89
C LEU A 13 15.29 -2.06 0.70
N LEU A 14 14.29 -2.67 0.06
CA LEU A 14 13.43 -1.99 -0.92
C LEU A 14 12.98 -0.65 -0.30
N TRP A 15 13.22 0.45 -1.00
CA TRP A 15 12.92 1.78 -0.51
C TRP A 15 11.43 1.94 -0.19
N ALA A 16 10.57 1.22 -0.90
CA ALA A 16 9.13 1.17 -0.62
C ALA A 16 8.82 0.71 0.81
N GLU A 17 9.61 -0.20 1.38
CA GLU A 17 9.47 -0.65 2.78
C GLU A 17 10.24 0.26 3.75
N LYS A 18 11.47 0.66 3.38
CA LYS A 18 12.30 1.56 4.21
C LYS A 18 11.59 2.88 4.52
N TYR A 19 10.88 3.43 3.53
CA TYR A 19 10.15 4.69 3.62
C TYR A 19 8.65 4.48 3.79
N ARG A 20 8.18 3.30 4.20
CA ARG A 20 6.78 3.08 4.55
C ARG A 20 6.43 3.96 5.77
N PRO A 21 5.38 4.81 5.70
CA PRO A 21 4.90 5.58 6.84
C PRO A 21 4.65 4.70 8.08
N LYS A 22 4.99 5.21 9.27
CA LYS A 22 4.80 4.49 10.54
C LYS A 22 3.59 4.98 11.33
N SER A 23 3.19 6.23 11.14
CA SER A 23 2.03 6.86 11.77
C SER A 23 1.08 7.44 10.72
N LEU A 24 -0.19 7.61 11.06
CA LEU A 24 -1.18 8.23 10.16
C LEU A 24 -0.76 9.65 9.77
N SER A 25 -0.04 10.34 10.65
CA SER A 25 0.50 11.69 10.41
C SER A 25 1.58 11.75 9.32
N GLU A 26 2.23 10.63 9.00
CA GLU A 26 3.26 10.54 7.96
C GLU A 26 2.70 10.16 6.58
N ILE A 27 1.42 9.78 6.51
CA ILE A 27 0.76 9.44 5.24
C ILE A 27 0.56 10.72 4.46
N VAL A 28 1.19 10.79 3.29
CA VAL A 28 1.03 11.89 2.35
C VAL A 28 -0.25 11.67 1.54
N ASN A 29 -1.01 12.74 1.27
CA ASN A 29 -2.32 12.70 0.61
C ASN A 29 -3.36 11.95 1.46
N GLN A 30 -4.59 11.80 0.96
CA GLN A 30 -5.71 11.17 1.65
C GLN A 30 -6.13 11.90 2.94
N GLU A 31 -6.01 13.25 2.95
CA GLU A 31 -6.25 14.09 4.14
C GLU A 31 -7.56 13.78 4.85
N ASP A 32 -8.67 13.64 4.11
CA ASP A 32 -9.97 13.32 4.68
C ASP A 32 -10.02 11.93 5.32
N ILE A 33 -9.36 10.93 4.70
CA ILE A 33 -9.25 9.57 5.25
C ILE A 33 -8.41 9.61 6.51
N VAL A 34 -7.21 10.19 6.45
CA VAL A 34 -6.28 10.29 7.56
C VAL A 34 -6.93 10.99 8.75
N LYS A 35 -7.61 12.12 8.52
CA LYS A 35 -8.33 12.87 9.56
C LYS A 35 -9.41 12.05 10.24
N ARG A 36 -10.20 11.28 9.47
CA ARG A 36 -11.22 10.38 10.02
C ARG A 36 -10.61 9.22 10.81
N LEU A 37 -9.53 8.63 10.31
CA LEU A 37 -8.81 7.56 11.02
C LEU A 37 -8.19 8.07 12.33
N GLN A 38 -7.61 9.27 12.33
CA GLN A 38 -7.09 9.92 13.54
C GLN A 38 -8.20 10.17 14.59
N GLN A 39 -9.43 10.46 14.15
CA GLN A 39 -10.55 10.59 15.07
C GLN A 39 -10.86 9.26 15.78
N PHE A 40 -10.82 8.13 15.06
CA PHE A 40 -10.98 6.81 15.66
C PHE A 40 -9.88 6.47 16.68
N VAL A 41 -8.64 6.88 16.41
CA VAL A 41 -7.53 6.74 17.36
C VAL A 41 -7.83 7.52 18.63
N LYS A 42 -8.25 8.79 18.49
CA LYS A 42 -8.56 9.67 19.62
C LYS A 42 -9.71 9.16 20.48
N GLU A 43 -10.77 8.68 19.83
CA GLU A 43 -11.97 8.14 20.51
C GLU A 43 -11.76 6.72 21.04
N LYS A 44 -10.70 6.02 20.59
CA LYS A 44 -10.44 4.61 20.88
C LYS A 44 -11.64 3.73 20.58
N ASN A 45 -12.35 4.09 19.51
CA ASN A 45 -13.53 3.40 19.02
C ASN A 45 -13.58 3.52 17.50
N MET A 46 -13.91 2.42 16.83
CA MET A 46 -14.09 2.39 15.39
C MET A 46 -15.08 1.29 15.01
N PRO A 47 -15.82 1.47 13.90
CA PRO A 47 -16.52 0.37 13.25
C PRO A 47 -15.51 -0.58 12.58
N HIS A 48 -16.00 -1.64 11.95
CA HIS A 48 -15.20 -2.34 10.94
C HIS A 48 -14.90 -1.39 9.77
N LEU A 49 -13.77 -1.57 9.10
CA LEU A 49 -13.34 -0.71 8.01
C LEU A 49 -13.21 -1.53 6.72
N LEU A 50 -13.58 -0.91 5.60
CA LEU A 50 -13.29 -1.42 4.26
C LEU A 50 -12.44 -0.38 3.53
N PHE A 51 -11.17 -0.69 3.31
CA PHE A 51 -10.24 0.12 2.54
C PHE A 51 -10.25 -0.35 1.09
N ALA A 52 -10.81 0.47 0.21
CA ALA A 52 -11.03 0.15 -1.19
C ALA A 52 -10.29 1.13 -2.09
N GLY A 53 -9.61 0.65 -3.13
CA GLY A 53 -8.96 1.54 -4.11
C GLY A 53 -7.81 0.88 -4.87
N PRO A 54 -7.20 1.56 -5.85
CA PRO A 54 -6.10 1.02 -6.65
C PRO A 54 -4.88 0.58 -5.81
N PRO A 55 -3.99 -0.28 -6.34
CA PRO A 55 -2.74 -0.63 -5.67
C PRO A 55 -1.85 0.60 -5.45
N GLY A 56 -0.96 0.52 -4.45
CA GLY A 56 0.02 1.59 -4.19
C GLY A 56 -0.53 2.91 -3.64
N THR A 57 -1.82 2.98 -3.32
CA THR A 57 -2.49 4.17 -2.76
C THR A 57 -2.41 4.29 -1.24
N GLY A 58 -1.74 3.34 -0.56
CA GLY A 58 -1.49 3.41 0.88
C GLY A 58 -2.50 2.68 1.78
N LYS A 59 -3.38 1.81 1.24
CA LYS A 59 -4.37 1.03 2.02
C LYS A 59 -3.75 0.23 3.17
N THR A 60 -2.82 -0.67 2.84
CA THR A 60 -2.13 -1.53 3.83
C THR A 60 -1.33 -0.69 4.81
N THR A 61 -0.61 0.32 4.32
CA THR A 61 0.11 1.30 5.15
C THR A 61 -0.83 1.97 6.16
N ALA A 62 -1.98 2.48 5.73
CA ALA A 62 -2.95 3.13 6.60
C ALA A 62 -3.48 2.21 7.70
N ALA A 63 -3.67 0.91 7.40
CA ALA A 63 -4.08 -0.07 8.39
C ALA A 63 -3.00 -0.28 9.47
N HIS A 64 -1.73 -0.42 9.07
CA HIS A 64 -0.63 -0.53 10.02
C HIS A 64 -0.42 0.75 10.82
N CYS A 65 -0.49 1.92 10.19
CA CYS A 65 -0.38 3.21 10.86
C CYS A 65 -1.51 3.40 11.88
N LEU A 66 -2.74 3.03 11.53
CA LEU A 66 -3.87 3.06 12.47
C LEU A 66 -3.64 2.14 13.67
N ALA A 67 -3.17 0.92 13.43
CA ALA A 67 -2.85 -0.02 14.50
C ALA A 67 -1.72 0.50 15.40
N HIS A 68 -0.65 1.04 14.80
CA HIS A 68 0.46 1.65 15.51
C HIS A 68 -0.01 2.84 16.37
N ASP A 69 -0.81 3.75 15.81
CA ASP A 69 -1.30 4.92 16.54
C ASP A 69 -2.30 4.54 17.65
N LEU A 70 -3.02 3.42 17.53
CA LEU A 70 -3.90 2.89 18.59
C LEU A 70 -3.13 2.21 19.74
N TYR A 71 -2.12 1.42 19.42
CA TYR A 71 -1.51 0.46 20.35
C TYR A 71 -0.05 0.77 20.72
N GLY A 72 0.61 1.69 20.02
CA GLY A 72 2.02 2.03 20.18
C GLY A 72 2.98 1.04 19.48
N GLU A 73 4.22 1.02 19.94
CA GLU A 73 5.31 0.23 19.34
C GLU A 73 5.00 -1.28 19.27
N ASP A 74 4.29 -1.82 20.27
CA ASP A 74 3.92 -3.23 20.36
C ASP A 74 2.62 -3.58 19.62
N TYR A 75 2.14 -2.73 18.70
CA TYR A 75 0.85 -2.92 18.02
C TYR A 75 0.69 -4.28 17.35
N ARG A 76 1.80 -4.90 16.92
CA ARG A 76 1.82 -6.22 16.28
C ARG A 76 1.25 -7.32 17.17
N MET A 77 1.28 -7.16 18.50
CA MET A 77 0.63 -8.10 19.43
C MET A 77 -0.90 -8.04 19.35
N TYR A 78 -1.44 -6.92 18.88
CA TYR A 78 -2.88 -6.62 18.82
C TYR A 78 -3.39 -6.46 17.39
N LEU A 79 -2.58 -6.83 16.38
CA LEU A 79 -2.93 -6.87 14.97
C LEU A 79 -2.68 -8.27 14.41
N LEU A 80 -3.76 -8.95 14.00
CA LEU A 80 -3.67 -10.19 13.22
C LEU A 80 -3.79 -9.87 11.73
N GLU A 81 -2.71 -10.03 10.99
CA GLU A 81 -2.70 -9.87 9.53
C GLU A 81 -2.90 -11.24 8.86
N LEU A 82 -3.87 -11.31 7.95
CA LEU A 82 -4.22 -12.50 7.18
C LEU A 82 -4.28 -12.10 5.70
N ASN A 83 -3.57 -12.83 4.85
CA ASN A 83 -3.74 -12.69 3.40
C ASN A 83 -4.87 -13.62 2.95
N ALA A 84 -5.94 -13.04 2.41
CA ALA A 84 -7.14 -13.78 2.06
C ALA A 84 -6.96 -14.72 0.84
N SER A 85 -5.93 -14.50 0.00
CA SER A 85 -5.64 -15.33 -1.18
C SER A 85 -4.77 -16.56 -0.88
N ASP A 86 -3.85 -16.47 0.10
CA ASP A 86 -2.91 -17.56 0.43
C ASP A 86 -3.50 -18.59 1.41
N GLU A 87 -4.39 -18.16 2.30
CA GLU A 87 -5.08 -19.05 3.24
C GLU A 87 -6.24 -19.76 2.54
N ARG A 88 -5.93 -20.89 1.86
CA ARG A 88 -6.84 -21.73 1.04
C ARG A 88 -7.99 -22.41 1.80
N GLY A 89 -8.58 -21.75 2.79
CA GLY A 89 -9.78 -22.20 3.48
C GLY A 89 -10.23 -21.19 4.50
N ILE A 90 -11.51 -20.80 4.42
CA ILE A 90 -12.16 -19.95 5.42
C ILE A 90 -12.08 -20.53 6.83
N ASP A 91 -11.88 -21.84 6.96
CA ASP A 91 -11.70 -22.51 8.25
C ASP A 91 -10.38 -22.14 8.94
N VAL A 92 -9.31 -21.85 8.17
CA VAL A 92 -8.02 -21.38 8.71
C VAL A 92 -8.20 -19.98 9.29
N ILE A 93 -8.77 -19.06 8.51
CA ILE A 93 -9.13 -17.71 8.96
C ILE A 93 -10.01 -17.78 10.21
N ARG A 94 -11.05 -18.62 10.20
CA ARG A 94 -11.96 -18.81 11.34
C ARG A 94 -11.21 -19.22 12.61
N THR A 95 -10.28 -20.16 12.48
CA THR A 95 -9.54 -20.71 13.62
C THR A 95 -8.59 -19.64 14.18
N LYS A 96 -7.80 -19.00 13.32
CA LYS A 96 -6.89 -17.91 13.71
C LYS A 96 -7.62 -16.74 14.36
N VAL A 97 -8.73 -16.29 13.75
CA VAL A 97 -9.57 -15.22 14.30
C VAL A 97 -10.14 -15.61 15.67
N LYS A 98 -10.58 -16.86 15.85
CA LYS A 98 -11.13 -17.33 17.13
C LYS A 98 -10.07 -17.37 18.23
N GLU A 99 -8.88 -17.88 17.95
CA GLU A 99 -7.75 -17.89 18.88
C GLU A 99 -7.32 -16.47 19.23
N PHE A 100 -7.19 -15.63 18.20
CA PHE A 100 -6.83 -14.23 18.36
C PHE A 100 -7.89 -13.46 19.16
N ALA A 101 -9.19 -13.64 18.91
CA ALA A 101 -10.25 -12.98 19.67
C ALA A 101 -10.19 -13.32 21.17
N ARG A 102 -9.82 -14.56 21.52
CA ARG A 102 -9.68 -15.04 22.92
C ARG A 102 -8.44 -14.53 23.64
N SER A 103 -7.44 -14.02 22.93
CA SER A 103 -6.21 -13.51 23.54
C SER A 103 -6.45 -12.25 24.39
N LYS A 104 -5.48 -11.89 25.23
CA LYS A 104 -5.59 -10.72 26.12
C LYS A 104 -5.82 -9.42 25.32
N LEU A 105 -6.72 -8.58 25.80
CA LEU A 105 -6.96 -7.25 25.25
C LEU A 105 -5.87 -6.25 25.69
N PRO A 106 -5.59 -5.22 24.88
CA PRO A 106 -4.74 -4.12 25.29
C PRO A 106 -5.35 -3.34 26.47
N ALA A 107 -4.50 -2.76 27.32
CA ALA A 107 -4.97 -2.05 28.52
C ALA A 107 -5.83 -0.82 28.22
N ASN A 108 -5.54 -0.13 27.12
CA ASN A 108 -6.04 1.21 26.84
C ASN A 108 -7.00 1.30 25.64
N VAL A 109 -7.23 0.20 24.93
CA VAL A 109 -8.11 0.12 23.75
C VAL A 109 -8.95 -1.14 23.89
N PRO A 110 -10.31 -1.06 23.81
CA PRO A 110 -11.18 -2.17 24.19
C PRO A 110 -11.28 -3.28 23.14
N PHE A 111 -10.50 -3.23 22.06
CA PHE A 111 -10.54 -4.20 20.96
C PHE A 111 -9.16 -4.43 20.34
N LYS A 112 -9.04 -5.53 19.61
CA LYS A 112 -7.91 -5.87 18.72
C LYS A 112 -8.28 -5.67 17.26
N LEU A 113 -7.28 -5.64 16.37
CA LEU A 113 -7.49 -5.52 14.93
C LEU A 113 -7.21 -6.83 14.19
N VAL A 114 -8.09 -7.17 13.25
CA VAL A 114 -7.84 -8.17 12.22
C VAL A 114 -7.75 -7.46 10.88
N LEU A 115 -6.60 -7.56 10.22
CA LEU A 115 -6.36 -7.04 8.88
C LEU A 115 -6.45 -8.18 7.89
N LEU A 116 -7.40 -8.10 6.97
CA LEU A 116 -7.55 -9.04 5.86
C LEU A 116 -7.16 -8.32 4.57
N ASP A 117 -5.99 -8.64 4.03
CA ASP A 117 -5.55 -8.12 2.74
C ASP A 117 -6.14 -8.95 1.59
N GLU A 118 -6.35 -8.31 0.45
CA GLU A 118 -6.95 -8.91 -0.76
C GLU A 118 -8.31 -9.60 -0.52
N ALA A 119 -9.17 -9.01 0.31
CA ALA A 119 -10.48 -9.57 0.64
C ALA A 119 -11.39 -9.76 -0.59
N ASP A 120 -11.14 -9.02 -1.68
CA ASP A 120 -11.83 -9.17 -2.96
C ASP A 120 -11.42 -10.41 -3.77
N ASN A 121 -10.40 -11.15 -3.32
CA ASN A 121 -10.03 -12.46 -3.86
C ASN A 121 -10.75 -13.63 -3.16
N MET A 122 -11.54 -13.37 -2.10
CA MET A 122 -12.33 -14.39 -1.42
C MET A 122 -13.57 -14.79 -2.20
N THR A 123 -13.93 -16.08 -2.14
CA THR A 123 -15.24 -16.56 -2.64
C THR A 123 -16.39 -15.95 -1.85
N ALA A 124 -17.57 -15.85 -2.46
CA ALA A 124 -18.76 -15.32 -1.79
C ALA A 124 -19.11 -16.10 -0.51
N ASP A 125 -18.98 -17.43 -0.51
CA ASP A 125 -19.22 -18.28 0.66
C ASP A 125 -18.23 -18.00 1.80
N ALA A 126 -16.95 -17.79 1.45
CA ALA A 126 -15.94 -17.42 2.43
C ALA A 126 -16.24 -16.04 3.04
N GLN A 127 -16.68 -15.07 2.23
CA GLN A 127 -17.13 -13.77 2.72
C GLN A 127 -18.38 -13.88 3.62
N GLN A 128 -19.35 -14.74 3.30
CA GLN A 128 -20.52 -14.98 4.16
C GLN A 128 -20.12 -15.56 5.52
N ALA A 129 -19.13 -16.44 5.56
CA ALA A 129 -18.58 -16.96 6.80
C ALA A 129 -17.77 -15.90 7.57
N LEU A 130 -16.98 -15.07 6.88
CA LEU A 130 -16.28 -13.94 7.50
C LEU A 130 -17.26 -12.96 8.15
N ARG A 131 -18.36 -12.62 7.48
CA ARG A 131 -19.44 -11.77 8.03
C ARG A 131 -19.93 -12.30 9.39
N ARG A 132 -20.16 -13.61 9.53
CA ARG A 132 -20.57 -14.20 10.82
C ARG A 132 -19.52 -14.02 11.91
N LEU A 133 -18.23 -14.07 11.57
CA LEU A 133 -17.14 -13.83 12.52
C LEU A 133 -17.07 -12.37 12.94
N MET A 134 -17.28 -11.44 12.00
CA MET A 134 -17.36 -10.01 12.30
C MET A 134 -18.47 -9.71 13.31
N GLU A 135 -19.66 -10.29 13.10
CA GLU A 135 -20.80 -10.14 14.02
C GLU A 135 -20.52 -10.79 15.39
N MET A 136 -19.94 -11.99 15.41
CA MET A 136 -19.71 -12.76 16.64
C MET A 136 -18.67 -12.12 17.56
N TYR A 137 -17.64 -11.48 17.00
CA TYR A 137 -16.50 -10.96 17.76
C TYR A 137 -16.44 -9.43 17.78
N VAL A 138 -17.53 -8.75 17.41
CA VAL A 138 -17.57 -7.28 17.31
C VAL A 138 -17.15 -6.59 18.60
N ASP A 139 -17.44 -7.14 19.78
CA ASP A 139 -17.12 -6.50 21.06
C ASP A 139 -15.61 -6.40 21.31
N VAL A 140 -14.86 -7.44 20.93
CA VAL A 140 -13.42 -7.59 21.26
C VAL A 140 -12.49 -7.42 20.06
N THR A 141 -13.03 -7.42 18.83
CA THR A 141 -12.25 -7.40 17.60
C THR A 141 -12.89 -6.49 16.56
N ARG A 142 -12.08 -5.67 15.87
CA ARG A 142 -12.50 -4.89 14.71
C ARG A 142 -11.73 -5.35 13.47
N PHE A 143 -12.45 -5.50 12.36
CA PHE A 143 -11.90 -5.92 11.09
C PHE A 143 -11.55 -4.71 10.22
N ILE A 144 -10.42 -4.79 9.53
CA ILE A 144 -10.02 -3.91 8.44
C ILE A 144 -9.87 -4.80 7.22
N LEU A 145 -10.76 -4.62 6.24
CA LEU A 145 -10.72 -5.36 4.99
C LEU A 145 -10.08 -4.48 3.93
N ILE A 146 -9.10 -5.00 3.20
CA ILE A 146 -8.49 -4.31 2.06
C ILE A 146 -8.98 -4.98 0.78
N ALA A 147 -9.44 -4.18 -0.17
CA ALA A 147 -9.86 -4.62 -1.48
C ALA A 147 -9.39 -3.64 -2.55
N ASN A 148 -9.13 -4.11 -3.76
CA ASN A 148 -8.96 -3.21 -4.90
C ASN A 148 -10.32 -2.78 -5.46
N TYR A 149 -11.27 -3.71 -5.47
CA TYR A 149 -12.61 -3.49 -6.00
C TYR A 149 -13.68 -3.70 -4.91
N PRO A 150 -14.31 -2.63 -4.39
CA PRO A 150 -15.34 -2.78 -3.37
C PRO A 150 -16.57 -3.53 -3.89
N SER A 151 -16.82 -3.52 -5.20
CA SER A 151 -17.90 -4.26 -5.85
C SER A 151 -17.76 -5.79 -5.75
N LYS A 152 -16.55 -6.31 -5.50
CA LYS A 152 -16.29 -7.74 -5.27
C LYS A 152 -16.54 -8.16 -3.81
N ILE A 153 -16.79 -7.21 -2.93
CA ILE A 153 -17.17 -7.47 -1.54
C ILE A 153 -18.68 -7.58 -1.44
N ILE A 154 -19.19 -8.62 -0.80
CA ILE A 154 -20.65 -8.82 -0.64
C ILE A 154 -21.27 -7.67 0.17
N GLU A 155 -22.49 -7.27 -0.19
CA GLU A 155 -23.25 -6.21 0.51
C GLU A 155 -23.38 -6.44 2.04
N PRO A 156 -23.58 -7.68 2.55
CA PRO A 156 -23.61 -7.91 3.99
C PRO A 156 -22.34 -7.53 4.74
N ILE A 157 -21.17 -7.56 4.10
CA ILE A 157 -19.93 -7.06 4.69
C ILE A 157 -19.86 -5.55 4.57
N GLN A 158 -20.15 -4.99 3.39
CA GLN A 158 -20.10 -3.54 3.15
C GLN A 158 -20.99 -2.76 4.13
N SER A 159 -22.21 -3.25 4.37
CA SER A 159 -23.17 -2.65 5.31
C SER A 159 -22.69 -2.60 6.77
N ARG A 160 -21.68 -3.38 7.15
CA ARG A 160 -21.09 -3.42 8.51
C ARG A 160 -19.77 -2.65 8.60
N CYS A 161 -19.29 -2.10 7.49
CA CYS A 161 -18.01 -1.42 7.41
C CYS A 161 -18.20 0.06 7.08
N ALA A 162 -17.42 0.91 7.73
CA ALA A 162 -17.15 2.24 7.19
C ALA A 162 -16.23 2.08 5.97
N VAL A 163 -16.70 2.53 4.80
CA VAL A 163 -15.97 2.39 3.54
C VAL A 163 -15.08 3.61 3.32
N PHE A 164 -13.77 3.36 3.18
CA PHE A 164 -12.77 4.36 2.83
C PHE A 164 -12.28 4.10 1.41
N ARG A 165 -12.50 5.07 0.52
CA ARG A 165 -12.14 4.97 -0.89
C ARG A 165 -10.83 5.70 -1.13
N PHE A 166 -9.76 4.94 -1.23
CA PHE A 166 -8.44 5.42 -1.60
C PHE A 166 -8.38 5.66 -3.10
N THR A 167 -7.82 6.81 -3.48
CA THR A 167 -7.66 7.25 -4.86
C THR A 167 -6.19 7.26 -5.25
N PRO A 168 -5.87 7.22 -6.56
CA PRO A 168 -4.52 7.49 -7.03
C PRO A 168 -3.98 8.79 -6.45
N LEU A 169 -2.69 8.79 -6.11
CA LEU A 169 -2.06 9.94 -5.48
C LEU A 169 -1.85 11.06 -6.49
N LYS A 170 -1.99 12.31 -6.02
CA LYS A 170 -1.78 13.50 -6.85
C LYS A 170 -0.31 13.66 -7.21
N LYS A 171 -0.03 14.28 -8.36
CA LYS A 171 1.33 14.49 -8.90
C LYS A 171 2.24 15.17 -7.88
N GLU A 172 1.75 16.24 -7.28
CA GLU A 172 2.50 17.09 -6.36
C GLU A 172 2.97 16.29 -5.13
N ASP A 173 2.09 15.45 -4.59
CA ASP A 173 2.36 14.62 -3.41
C ASP A 173 3.38 13.51 -3.71
N VAL A 174 3.23 12.85 -4.86
CA VAL A 174 4.18 11.82 -5.30
C VAL A 174 5.56 12.43 -5.48
N ILE A 175 5.66 13.52 -6.24
CA ILE A 175 6.94 14.20 -6.49
C ILE A 175 7.57 14.67 -5.18
N THR A 176 6.79 15.27 -4.27
CA THR A 176 7.29 15.70 -2.96
C THR A 176 7.88 14.55 -2.16
N ARG A 177 7.21 13.38 -2.16
CA ARG A 177 7.71 12.18 -1.49
C ARG A 177 8.97 11.63 -2.15
N LEU A 178 9.04 11.61 -3.48
CA LEU A 178 10.23 11.15 -4.21
C LEU A 178 11.44 12.06 -3.94
N LYS A 179 11.25 13.39 -3.92
CA LYS A 179 12.30 14.36 -3.54
C LYS A 179 12.83 14.12 -2.13
N TYR A 180 11.92 13.87 -1.18
CA TYR A 180 12.31 13.53 0.19
C TYR A 180 13.20 12.28 0.22
N ILE A 181 12.82 11.21 -0.50
CA ILE A 181 13.60 9.97 -0.57
C ILE A 181 14.98 10.22 -1.20
N CYS A 182 15.03 10.94 -2.33
CA CYS A 182 16.30 11.32 -2.96
C CYS A 182 17.23 12.08 -2.00
N GLY A 183 16.69 13.00 -1.21
CA GLY A 183 17.44 13.74 -0.20
C GLY A 183 18.01 12.84 0.90
N GLN A 184 17.23 11.87 1.38
CA GLN A 184 17.67 10.91 2.40
C GLN A 184 18.74 9.93 1.87
N GLU A 185 18.59 9.48 0.63
CA GLU A 185 19.53 8.55 -0.02
C GLU A 185 20.72 9.27 -0.69
N LYS A 186 20.74 10.62 -0.64
CA LYS A 186 21.76 11.48 -1.28
C LYS A 186 21.92 11.22 -2.78
N VAL A 187 20.80 10.98 -3.47
CA VAL A 187 20.75 10.72 -4.90
C VAL A 187 20.47 12.01 -5.66
N GLN A 188 21.29 12.28 -6.67
CA GLN A 188 21.05 13.39 -7.59
C GLN A 188 19.96 13.01 -8.59
N TYR A 189 19.10 13.96 -8.94
CA TYR A 189 18.00 13.75 -9.86
C TYR A 189 17.75 15.00 -10.72
N ASP A 190 17.16 14.79 -11.90
CA ASP A 190 16.54 15.85 -12.70
C ASP A 190 15.05 15.93 -12.34
N GLU A 191 14.51 17.14 -12.23
CA GLU A 191 13.09 17.36 -11.91
C GLU A 191 12.17 16.67 -12.94
N ASP A 192 12.49 16.81 -14.23
CA ASP A 192 11.78 16.14 -15.33
C ASP A 192 11.73 14.61 -15.16
N ALA A 193 12.78 14.00 -14.58
CA ALA A 193 12.81 12.56 -14.35
C ALA A 193 11.77 12.13 -13.31
N LEU A 194 11.55 12.94 -12.26
CA LEU A 194 10.51 12.66 -11.26
C LEU A 194 9.10 12.81 -11.85
N GLU A 195 8.92 13.75 -12.77
CA GLU A 195 7.65 13.89 -13.50
C GLU A 195 7.35 12.66 -14.36
N ILE A 196 8.35 12.15 -15.10
CA ILE A 196 8.20 10.92 -15.89
C ILE A 196 7.91 9.71 -15.00
N ILE A 197 8.56 9.61 -13.82
CA ILE A 197 8.25 8.54 -12.87
C ILE A 197 6.78 8.59 -12.46
N PHE A 198 6.24 9.78 -12.18
CA PHE A 198 4.82 9.94 -11.85
C PHE A 198 3.90 9.56 -13.03
N GLU A 199 4.22 10.01 -14.25
CA GLU A 199 3.44 9.66 -15.45
C GLU A 199 3.36 8.14 -15.65
N ILE A 200 4.48 7.43 -15.44
CA ILE A 200 4.53 5.97 -15.56
C ILE A 200 3.84 5.29 -14.36
N SER A 201 3.93 5.86 -13.16
CA SER A 201 3.37 5.24 -11.96
C SER A 201 1.87 5.48 -11.79
N GLU A 202 1.30 6.50 -12.45
CA GLU A 202 -0.13 6.86 -12.41
C GLU A 202 -0.69 6.97 -10.97
N GLY A 203 0.10 7.56 -10.07
CA GLY A 203 -0.27 7.71 -8.66
C GLY A 203 -0.10 6.47 -7.77
N ASP A 204 0.50 5.37 -8.26
CA ASP A 204 0.97 4.25 -7.43
C ASP A 204 2.32 4.58 -6.79
N MET A 205 2.34 4.82 -5.49
CA MET A 205 3.57 5.19 -4.75
C MET A 205 4.60 4.06 -4.71
N ARG A 206 4.16 2.80 -4.60
CA ARG A 206 5.07 1.65 -4.52
C ARG A 206 5.82 1.51 -5.84
N LYS A 207 5.09 1.60 -6.95
CA LYS A 207 5.66 1.61 -8.31
C LYS A 207 6.61 2.80 -8.49
N ALA A 208 6.20 4.01 -8.10
CA ALA A 208 7.04 5.21 -8.20
C ALA A 208 8.38 5.06 -7.46
N ILE A 209 8.34 4.58 -6.21
CA ILE A 209 9.54 4.38 -5.39
C ILE A 209 10.44 3.28 -5.98
N ASN A 210 9.86 2.19 -6.48
CA ASN A 210 10.64 1.10 -7.10
C ASN A 210 11.35 1.55 -8.38
N ILE A 211 10.69 2.35 -9.22
CA ILE A 211 11.31 2.94 -10.41
C ILE A 211 12.42 3.90 -10.00
N LEU A 212 12.18 4.73 -8.98
CA LEU A 212 13.18 5.66 -8.46
C LEU A 212 14.43 4.92 -7.95
N GLN A 213 14.25 3.90 -7.10
CA GLN A 213 15.34 3.09 -6.55
C GLN A 213 16.15 2.42 -7.66
N SER A 214 15.46 1.82 -8.63
CA SER A 214 16.10 1.15 -9.76
C SER A 214 16.85 2.13 -10.66
N SER A 215 16.33 3.34 -10.85
CA SER A 215 17.00 4.41 -11.60
C SER A 215 18.20 4.98 -10.86
N ALA A 216 18.11 5.10 -9.54
CA ALA A 216 19.19 5.56 -8.68
C ALA A 216 20.36 4.56 -8.61
N ALA A 217 20.08 3.27 -8.74
CA ALA A 217 21.12 2.23 -8.83
C ALA A 217 22.03 2.41 -10.06
N LEU A 218 21.57 3.10 -11.11
CA LEU A 218 22.36 3.45 -12.30
C LEU A 218 23.14 4.77 -12.14
N GLY A 219 23.03 5.46 -11.00
CA GLY A 219 23.66 6.75 -10.73
C GLY A 219 22.65 7.88 -10.61
N LYS A 220 22.91 9.01 -11.29
CA LYS A 220 21.99 10.16 -11.30
C LYS A 220 20.65 9.76 -11.94
N VAL A 221 19.52 10.11 -11.32
CA VAL A 221 18.18 9.85 -11.86
C VAL A 221 17.88 10.87 -12.95
N THR A 222 17.97 10.42 -14.21
CA THR A 222 17.69 11.22 -15.40
C THR A 222 16.53 10.58 -16.17
N VAL A 223 15.90 11.35 -17.07
CA VAL A 223 14.82 10.84 -17.93
C VAL A 223 15.25 9.59 -18.71
N ALA A 224 16.46 9.59 -19.26
CA ALA A 224 17.00 8.46 -20.01
C ALA A 224 17.16 7.20 -19.13
N ASN A 225 17.62 7.35 -17.89
CA ASN A 225 17.78 6.23 -16.97
C ASN A 225 16.42 5.65 -16.54
N VAL A 226 15.41 6.51 -16.34
CA VAL A 226 14.05 6.07 -16.02
C VAL A 226 13.47 5.22 -17.15
N TYR A 227 13.50 5.70 -18.40
CA TYR A 227 13.00 4.93 -19.56
C TYR A 227 13.74 3.60 -19.74
N LYS A 228 15.07 3.60 -19.54
CA LYS A 228 15.90 2.39 -19.61
C LYS A 228 15.49 1.34 -18.57
N VAL A 229 15.21 1.75 -17.33
CA VAL A 229 14.80 0.86 -16.24
C VAL A 229 13.42 0.25 -16.49
N VAL A 230 12.47 1.05 -16.98
CA VAL A 230 11.10 0.60 -17.23
C VAL A 230 11.03 -0.24 -18.52
N GLY A 231 12.10 -0.27 -19.33
CA GLY A 231 12.15 -1.00 -20.60
C GLY A 231 11.24 -0.38 -21.66
N LEU A 232 10.96 0.93 -21.55
CA LEU A 232 10.11 1.67 -22.48
C LEU A 232 10.99 2.49 -23.44
N ALA A 233 10.61 2.54 -24.72
CA ALA A 233 11.24 3.40 -25.70
C ALA A 233 10.94 4.88 -25.39
N HIS A 234 11.90 5.77 -25.65
CA HIS A 234 11.71 7.19 -25.36
C HIS A 234 10.66 7.77 -26.32
N PRO A 235 9.73 8.66 -25.89
CA PRO A 235 8.69 9.21 -26.76
C PRO A 235 9.22 9.92 -28.01
N ARG A 236 10.46 10.45 -27.95
CA ARG A 236 11.15 11.01 -29.12
C ARG A 236 11.45 9.94 -30.16
N GLU A 237 11.94 8.78 -29.76
CA GLU A 237 12.25 7.65 -30.66
C GLU A 237 10.96 7.13 -31.31
N VAL A 238 9.88 6.99 -30.52
CA VAL A 238 8.56 6.61 -31.04
C VAL A 238 8.05 7.63 -32.05
N ARG A 239 8.18 8.93 -31.76
CA ARG A 239 7.79 10.00 -32.70
C ARG A 239 8.63 9.99 -33.97
N GLU A 240 9.92 9.71 -33.87
CA GLU A 240 10.80 9.58 -35.04
C GLU A 240 10.38 8.40 -35.90
N VAL A 241 10.16 7.23 -35.31
CA VAL A 241 9.64 6.04 -35.99
C VAL A 241 8.33 6.37 -36.73
N ILE A 242 7.36 7.01 -36.05
CA ILE A 242 6.09 7.40 -36.68
C ILE A 242 6.31 8.39 -37.82
N LYS A 243 7.18 9.40 -37.64
CA LYS A 243 7.50 10.37 -38.71
C LYS A 243 8.17 9.70 -39.91
N THR A 244 9.11 8.79 -39.67
CA THR A 244 9.82 8.05 -40.71
C THR A 244 8.88 7.11 -41.47
N ALA A 245 7.91 6.50 -40.77
CA ALA A 245 6.85 5.70 -41.38
C ALA A 245 5.91 6.57 -42.23
N LEU A 246 5.46 7.72 -41.72
CA LEU A 246 4.61 8.68 -42.45
C LEU A 246 5.31 9.29 -43.68
N ALA A 247 6.64 9.40 -43.64
CA ALA A 247 7.47 9.81 -44.79
C ALA A 247 7.68 8.69 -45.83
N GLY A 248 7.02 7.53 -45.67
CA GLY A 248 7.07 6.41 -46.60
C GLY A 248 8.31 5.50 -46.46
N ASN A 249 9.17 5.74 -45.47
CA ASN A 249 10.41 4.99 -45.26
C ASN A 249 10.22 3.84 -44.25
N PHE A 250 9.35 2.89 -44.60
CA PHE A 250 8.93 1.80 -43.71
C PHE A 250 10.07 0.90 -43.21
N ILE A 251 11.14 0.71 -44.00
CA ILE A 251 12.29 -0.12 -43.60
C ILE A 251 13.11 0.56 -42.49
N LYS A 252 13.24 1.89 -42.51
CA LYS A 252 13.95 2.66 -41.47
C LYS A 252 13.12 2.90 -40.21
N ALA A 253 11.79 2.78 -40.32
CA ALA A 253 10.86 2.97 -39.21
C ALA A 253 10.58 1.67 -38.43
N ARG A 254 11.15 0.54 -38.84
CA ARG A 254 10.93 -0.77 -38.20
C ARG A 254 11.94 -1.03 -37.09
#